data_AF-A0A1X6N3Q6-F1
#
_entry.id   AF-A0A1X6N3Q6-F1
#
_cell.length_a   1.000
_cell.length_b   1.000
_cell.length_c   1.000
_cell.angle_alpha   90.00
_cell.angle_beta   90.00
_cell.angle_gamma   90.00
#
_symmetry.space_group_name_H-M   'P 1'
#
loop_
_entity.id
_entity.type
_entity.pdbx_description
1 polymer ?
#
loop_
_entity_poly.entity_id
_entity_poly.type
_entity_poly.pdbx_seq_one_letter_code
_entity_poly.pdbx_strand_id
1 'polypeptide(L)'
;MFVAIYKGSVNDPTTFPPPSKTHGSYHWAFERLLSAGLVPLTVAAFVTSGSNYALLDGILGVSLVMHSHIGFDSVVVDYLHARKFPIIGRVMTWTLRAATVATLVGVYQFNTNDIGLTELIAKVWHA
;
A
#
# COMPACT_ATOMS: atom_id res chain seq x y z
N MET A 1 -2.62 26.10 17.59
CA MET A 1 -3.13 26.44 16.24
C MET A 1 -1.92 26.67 15.34
N PHE A 2 -1.44 25.64 14.63
CA PHE A 2 -0.29 25.76 13.73
C PHE A 2 -0.79 26.11 12.34
N VAL A 3 -0.84 27.41 12.04
CA VAL A 3 -1.05 27.92 10.68
C VAL A 3 0.17 27.53 9.86
N ALA A 4 -0.03 26.88 8.72
CA ALA A 4 1.04 26.71 7.73
C ALA A 4 1.39 28.09 7.18
N ILE A 5 2.39 28.74 7.77
CA ILE A 5 2.84 30.08 7.37
C ILE A 5 3.50 29.96 5.99
N TYR A 6 2.96 30.65 4.98
CA TYR A 6 3.67 30.89 3.73
C TYR A 6 4.98 31.61 4.06
N LYS A 7 6.11 31.04 3.63
CA LYS A 7 7.40 31.73 3.73
C LYS A 7 7.49 32.72 2.56
N GLY A 8 7.46 34.01 2.87
CA GLY A 8 7.63 35.09 1.87
C GLY A 8 6.37 35.89 1.56
N SER A 9 6.51 36.83 0.62
CA SER A 9 5.43 37.62 0.02
C SER A 9 4.68 36.84 -1.07
N VAL A 10 3.53 37.35 -1.52
CA VAL A 10 2.79 36.77 -2.67
C VAL A 10 3.61 36.76 -3.98
N ASN A 11 4.68 37.56 -4.05
CA ASN A 11 5.55 37.66 -5.21
C ASN A 11 6.82 36.81 -5.08
N ASP A 12 7.03 36.14 -3.95
CA ASP A 12 8.24 35.34 -3.73
C ASP A 12 8.06 33.96 -4.40
N PRO A 13 9.03 33.51 -5.21
CA PRO A 13 8.93 32.22 -5.88
C PRO A 13 8.96 31.08 -4.85
N THR A 14 8.00 30.18 -4.94
CA THR A 14 8.04 28.94 -4.16
C THR A 14 9.16 28.05 -4.69
N THR A 15 10.07 27.62 -3.81
CA THR A 15 11.11 26.65 -4.19
C THR A 15 10.46 25.29 -4.42
N PHE A 16 10.51 24.79 -5.65
CA PHE A 16 10.10 23.44 -5.97
C PHE A 16 11.28 22.48 -5.86
N PRO A 17 11.07 21.26 -5.33
CA PRO A 17 12.10 20.23 -5.40
C PRO A 17 12.39 19.90 -6.88
N PRO A 18 13.63 19.50 -7.22
CA PRO A 18 13.96 19.06 -8.57
C PRO A 18 13.02 17.92 -9.02
N PRO A 19 12.57 17.93 -10.29
CA PRO A 19 11.67 16.90 -10.78
C PRO A 19 12.34 15.53 -10.73
N SER A 20 11.61 14.53 -10.23
CA SER A 20 12.04 13.13 -10.24
C SER A 20 10.95 12.25 -10.86
N LYS A 21 11.30 11.46 -11.88
CA LYS A 21 10.38 10.51 -12.51
C LYS A 21 9.92 9.43 -11.52
N THR A 22 10.78 9.04 -10.57
CA THR A 22 10.44 8.03 -9.56
C THR A 22 9.39 8.51 -8.56
N HIS A 23 9.29 9.82 -8.32
CA HIS A 23 8.23 10.41 -7.49
C HIS A 23 6.98 10.82 -8.29
N GLY A 24 7.03 10.72 -9.62
CA GLY A 24 5.95 11.14 -10.52
C GLY A 24 5.52 10.01 -11.45
N SER A 25 5.92 10.10 -12.71
CA SER A 25 5.40 9.25 -13.78
C SER A 25 5.64 7.75 -13.58
N TYR A 26 6.79 7.33 -13.05
CA TYR A 26 7.06 5.92 -12.81
C TYR A 26 6.26 5.36 -11.64
N HIS A 27 6.10 6.14 -10.57
CA HIS A 27 5.23 5.75 -9.45
C HIS A 27 3.79 5.57 -9.95
N TRP A 28 3.27 6.56 -10.68
CA TRP A 28 1.92 6.50 -11.22
C TRP A 28 1.72 5.29 -12.16
N ALA A 29 2.65 5.06 -13.09
CA ALA A 29 2.56 3.93 -14.02
C ALA A 29 2.59 2.58 -13.27
N PHE A 30 3.46 2.44 -12.27
CA PHE A 30 3.54 1.24 -11.43
C PHE A 30 2.23 0.99 -10.69
N GLU A 31 1.65 2.00 -10.05
CA GLU A 31 0.36 1.85 -9.35
C GLU A 31 -0.76 1.39 -10.28
N ARG A 32 -0.85 1.98 -11.48
CA ARG A 32 -1.88 1.60 -12.45
C ARG A 32 -1.69 0.16 -12.92
N LEU A 33 -0.45 -0.25 -13.19
CA LEU A 33 -0.13 -1.61 -13.59
C LEU A 33 -0.44 -2.62 -12.48
N LEU A 34 -0.04 -2.32 -11.24
CA LEU A 34 -0.34 -3.16 -10.07
C LEU A 34 -1.86 -3.31 -9.87
N SER A 35 -2.60 -2.21 -9.96
CA SER A 35 -4.06 -2.20 -9.81
C SER A 35 -4.76 -2.97 -10.93
N ALA A 36 -4.33 -2.76 -12.19
CA ALA A 36 -4.87 -3.48 -13.33
C ALA A 36 -4.56 -4.99 -13.27
N GLY A 37 -3.35 -5.35 -12.80
CA GLY A 37 -2.92 -6.75 -12.65
C GLY A 37 -3.64 -7.48 -11.51
N LEU A 38 -4.05 -6.78 -10.45
CA LEU A 38 -4.82 -7.38 -9.35
C LEU A 38 -6.17 -7.93 -9.79
N VAL A 39 -6.80 -7.37 -10.82
CA VAL A 39 -8.11 -7.83 -11.32
C VAL A 39 -8.04 -9.30 -11.82
N PRO A 40 -7.25 -9.64 -12.87
CA PRO A 40 -7.14 -11.03 -13.31
C PRO A 40 -6.49 -11.94 -12.26
N LEU A 41 -5.58 -11.43 -11.43
CA LEU A 41 -4.96 -12.22 -10.36
C LEU A 41 -5.99 -12.67 -9.31
N THR A 42 -6.93 -11.79 -8.95
CA THR A 42 -8.03 -12.12 -8.03
C THR A 42 -8.95 -13.18 -8.64
N VAL A 43 -9.28 -13.06 -9.93
CA VAL A 43 -10.07 -14.08 -10.65
C VAL A 43 -9.33 -15.42 -10.67
N ALA A 44 -8.03 -15.41 -10.98
CA ALA A 44 -7.21 -16.61 -10.98
C ALA A 44 -7.20 -17.28 -9.60
N ALA A 45 -7.02 -16.51 -8.53
CA ALA A 45 -7.07 -17.01 -7.17
C ALA A 45 -8.43 -17.61 -6.79
N PHE A 46 -9.52 -16.99 -7.23
CA PHE A 46 -10.88 -17.46 -6.96
C PHE A 46 -11.20 -18.78 -7.68
N VAL A 47 -10.76 -18.96 -8.93
CA VAL A 47 -11.04 -20.17 -9.71
C VAL A 47 -10.10 -21.34 -9.34
N THR A 48 -8.91 -21.02 -8.82
CA THR A 48 -7.88 -22.03 -8.49
C THR A 48 -7.81 -22.39 -7.01
N SER A 49 -8.66 -21.79 -6.15
CA SER A 49 -8.68 -22.07 -4.71
C SER A 49 -9.02 -23.55 -4.45
N GLY A 50 -8.10 -24.27 -3.81
CA GLY A 50 -8.19 -25.73 -3.59
C GLY A 50 -6.84 -26.39 -3.25
N SER A 51 -6.02 -25.74 -2.42
CA SER A 51 -4.81 -26.30 -1.79
C SER A 51 -3.54 -26.58 -2.61
N ASN A 52 -3.33 -26.05 -3.83
CA ASN A 52 -2.09 -26.36 -4.59
C ASN A 52 -1.33 -25.19 -5.25
N TYR A 53 -1.67 -23.93 -4.95
CA TYR A 53 -1.00 -22.78 -5.57
C TYR A 53 -0.46 -21.77 -4.55
N ALA A 54 0.39 -22.23 -3.61
CA ALA A 54 1.04 -21.36 -2.62
C ALA A 54 1.78 -20.16 -3.26
N LEU A 55 2.34 -20.34 -4.46
CA LEU A 55 2.94 -19.25 -5.22
C LEU A 55 1.91 -18.20 -5.66
N LEU A 56 0.76 -18.63 -6.19
CA LEU A 56 -0.30 -17.72 -6.63
C LEU A 56 -0.89 -16.96 -5.43
N ASP A 57 -1.07 -17.66 -4.30
CA ASP A 57 -1.55 -17.07 -3.05
C ASP A 57 -0.54 -16.06 -2.47
N GLY A 58 0.76 -16.36 -2.59
CA GLY A 58 1.84 -15.43 -2.27
C GLY A 58 1.87 -14.21 -3.17
N ILE A 59 1.74 -14.38 -4.50
CA ILE A 59 1.71 -13.27 -5.46
C ILE A 59 0.48 -12.39 -5.21
N LEU A 60 -0.70 -12.99 -4.97
CA LEU A 60 -1.91 -12.26 -4.60
C LEU A 60 -1.71 -11.47 -3.31
N GLY A 61 -1.23 -12.14 -2.24
CA GLY A 61 -1.01 -11.53 -0.94
C GLY A 61 -0.04 -10.35 -0.99
N VAL A 62 1.12 -10.53 -1.64
CA VAL A 62 2.12 -9.44 -1.79
C VAL A 62 1.57 -8.29 -2.64
N SER A 63 0.94 -8.60 -3.77
CA SER A 63 0.40 -7.56 -4.66
C SER A 63 -0.69 -6.74 -3.97
N LEU A 64 -1.56 -7.41 -3.20
CA LEU A 64 -2.63 -6.77 -2.44
C LEU A 64 -2.05 -5.87 -1.35
N VAL A 65 -1.08 -6.36 -0.57
CA VAL A 65 -0.42 -5.57 0.48
C VAL A 65 0.30 -4.35 -0.09
N MET A 66 0.99 -4.49 -1.23
CA MET A 66 1.64 -3.38 -1.91
C MET A 66 0.62 -2.34 -2.39
N HIS A 67 -0.48 -2.77 -3.01
CA HIS A 67 -1.54 -1.86 -3.45
C HIS A 67 -2.16 -1.12 -2.26
N SER A 68 -2.45 -1.83 -1.16
CA SER A 68 -2.96 -1.22 0.07
C SER A 68 -1.97 -0.24 0.70
N HIS A 69 -0.66 -0.54 0.70
CA HIS A 69 0.36 0.38 1.21
C HIS A 69 0.34 1.72 0.47
N ILE A 70 0.33 1.69 -0.86
CA ILE A 70 0.28 2.91 -1.70
C ILE A 70 -1.03 3.67 -1.47
N GLY A 71 -2.15 2.96 -1.40
CA GLY A 71 -3.46 3.55 -1.13
C GLY A 71 -3.51 4.24 0.24
N PHE A 72 -2.99 3.60 1.29
CA PHE A 72 -2.92 4.21 2.62
C PHE A 72 -1.87 5.32 2.71
N ASP A 73 -0.75 5.24 1.98
CA ASP A 73 0.23 6.32 1.94
C ASP A 73 -0.40 7.58 1.35
N SER A 74 -1.18 7.44 0.27
CA SER A 74 -2.00 8.52 -0.31
C SER A 74 -2.92 9.17 0.73
N VAL A 75 -3.62 8.37 1.54
CA VAL A 75 -4.46 8.88 2.65
C VAL A 75 -3.62 9.66 3.68
N VAL A 76 -2.44 9.15 4.05
CA VAL A 76 -1.56 9.81 5.02
C VAL A 76 -1.04 11.15 4.47
N VAL A 77 -0.59 11.21 3.21
CA VAL A 77 -0.06 12.45 2.63
C VAL A 77 -1.14 13.50 2.36
N ASP A 78 -2.39 13.10 2.10
CA ASP A 78 -3.51 14.02 1.86
C ASP A 78 -4.08 14.58 3.16
N TYR A 79 -4.33 13.72 4.16
CA TYR A 79 -5.08 14.11 5.36
C TYR A 79 -4.21 14.39 6.58
N LEU A 80 -3.04 13.75 6.69
CA LEU A 80 -2.14 13.84 7.85
C LEU A 80 -0.77 14.41 7.49
N HIS A 81 -0.70 15.24 6.45
CA HIS A 81 0.55 15.80 5.96
C HIS A 81 1.39 16.50 7.06
N ALA A 82 2.69 16.20 7.12
CA ALA A 82 3.59 16.66 8.19
C ALA A 82 3.71 18.18 8.32
N ARG A 83 3.48 18.94 7.24
CA ARG A 83 3.38 20.42 7.26
C ARG A 83 2.32 20.93 8.24
N LYS A 84 1.16 20.27 8.31
CA LYS A 84 0.06 20.62 9.23
C LYS A 84 0.16 19.83 10.54
N PHE A 85 0.62 18.59 10.44
CA PHE A 85 0.63 17.61 11.51
C PHE A 85 2.05 17.03 11.73
N PRO A 86 3.00 17.79 12.27
CA PRO A 86 4.42 17.43 12.27
C PRO A 86 4.78 16.21 13.12
N ILE A 87 3.95 15.87 14.11
CA ILE A 87 4.13 14.69 14.95
C ILE A 87 3.30 13.53 14.40
N ILE A 88 1.97 13.66 14.40
CA ILE A 88 1.09 12.53 14.01
C ILE A 88 1.29 12.10 12.56
N GLY A 89 1.58 13.03 11.63
CA GLY A 89 1.90 12.67 10.25
C GLY A 89 3.13 11.75 10.15
N ARG A 90 4.21 12.06 10.89
CA ARG A 90 5.42 11.21 10.91
C ARG A 90 5.18 9.88 11.60
N VAL A 91 4.45 9.88 12.72
CA VAL A 91 4.08 8.64 13.43
C VAL A 91 3.29 7.74 12.49
N MET A 92 2.27 8.26 11.81
CA MET A 92 1.43 7.48 10.91
C MET A 92 2.19 6.93 9.70
N THR A 93 3.13 7.68 9.12
CA THR A 93 4.00 7.17 8.05
C THR A 93 4.80 5.94 8.51
N TRP A 94 5.39 5.99 9.71
CA TRP A 94 6.16 4.86 10.25
C TRP A 94 5.27 3.70 10.69
N THR A 95 4.11 3.97 11.27
CA THR A 95 3.10 2.96 11.58
C THR A 95 2.67 2.22 10.31
N LEU A 96 2.38 2.93 9.22
CA LEU A 96 2.01 2.32 7.95
C LEU A 96 3.12 1.41 7.42
N ARG A 97 4.37 1.86 7.43
CA ARG A 97 5.52 1.05 7.01
C ARG A 97 5.70 -0.20 7.87
N ALA A 98 5.60 -0.06 9.18
CA ALA A 98 5.70 -1.17 10.12
C ALA A 98 4.55 -2.17 9.91
N ALA A 99 3.32 -1.69 9.75
CA ALA A 99 2.16 -2.51 9.46
C ALA A 99 2.32 -3.27 8.14
N THR A 100 2.81 -2.61 7.08
CA THR A 100 3.08 -3.27 5.80
C THR A 100 4.10 -4.41 5.92
N VAL A 101 5.21 -4.18 6.62
CA VAL A 101 6.22 -5.24 6.85
C VAL A 101 5.63 -6.37 7.70
N ALA A 102 4.93 -6.05 8.78
CA ALA A 102 4.30 -7.04 9.65
C ALA A 102 3.28 -7.89 8.88
N THR A 103 2.45 -7.27 8.04
CA THR A 103 1.48 -7.97 7.19
C THR A 103 2.18 -8.85 6.16
N LEU A 104 3.25 -8.39 5.50
CA LEU A 104 4.02 -9.23 4.57
C LEU A 104 4.61 -10.46 5.26
N VAL A 105 5.16 -10.30 6.46
CA VAL A 105 5.66 -11.43 7.27
C VAL A 105 4.51 -12.36 7.64
N GLY A 106 3.37 -11.83 8.09
CA GLY A 106 2.19 -12.63 8.45
C GLY A 106 1.67 -13.44 7.27
N VAL A 107 1.52 -12.81 6.09
CA VAL A 107 1.11 -13.48 4.84
C VAL A 107 2.10 -14.58 4.46
N TYR A 108 3.41 -14.30 4.53
CA TYR A 108 4.44 -15.30 4.24
C TYR A 108 4.34 -16.51 5.19
N GLN A 109 4.21 -16.26 6.49
CA GLN A 109 4.05 -17.32 7.49
C GLN A 109 2.78 -18.13 7.25
N PHE A 110 1.66 -17.47 6.95
CA PHE A 110 0.37 -18.11 6.70
C PHE A 110 0.37 -18.99 5.45
N ASN A 111 1.03 -18.54 4.38
CA ASN A 111 1.13 -19.32 3.14
C ASN A 111 2.18 -20.43 3.20
N THR A 112 3.18 -20.34 4.08
CA THR A 112 4.27 -21.34 4.17
C THR A 112 4.03 -22.38 5.26
N ASN A 113 3.42 -21.98 6.38
CA ASN A 113 3.30 -22.80 7.59
C ASN A 113 1.85 -23.05 8.02
N ASP A 114 0.86 -22.57 7.26
CA ASP A 114 -0.57 -22.76 7.52
C ASP A 114 -1.32 -23.05 6.20
N ILE A 115 -2.65 -23.00 6.23
CA ILE A 115 -3.54 -23.37 5.12
C ILE A 115 -3.49 -22.41 3.92
N GLY A 116 -2.95 -21.20 4.08
CA GLY A 116 -2.92 -20.15 3.04
C GLY A 116 -4.14 -19.23 3.04
N LEU A 117 -3.98 -18.03 2.46
CA LEU A 117 -4.98 -16.95 2.44
C LEU A 117 -6.27 -17.36 1.72
N THR A 118 -6.16 -17.90 0.51
CA THR A 118 -7.34 -18.28 -0.29
C THR A 118 -8.15 -19.40 0.36
N GLU A 119 -7.48 -20.39 0.93
CA GLU A 119 -8.11 -21.49 1.67
C GLU A 119 -8.80 -20.99 2.96
N LEU A 120 -8.18 -20.05 3.68
CA LEU A 120 -8.83 -19.40 4.82
C LEU A 120 -10.12 -18.71 4.40
N ILE A 121 -10.10 -17.93 3.33
CA ILE A 121 -11.30 -17.24 2.83
C ILE A 121 -12.38 -18.26 2.48
N ALA A 122 -12.04 -19.35 1.79
CA ALA A 122 -12.98 -20.41 1.44
C ALA A 122 -13.62 -21.05 2.67
N LYS A 123 -12.82 -21.36 3.71
CA LYS A 123 -13.33 -21.95 4.97
C LYS A 123 -14.20 -20.98 5.75
N VAL A 124 -13.80 -19.71 5.87
CA VAL A 124 -14.57 -18.67 6.56
C VAL A 124 -15.91 -18.41 5.87
N TRP A 125 -15.96 -18.52 4.54
CA TRP A 125 -17.20 -18.32 3.78
C TRP A 125 -18.30 -19.34 4.10
N HIS A 126 -17.91 -20.54 4.56
CA HIS A 126 -18.82 -21.62 4.92
C HIS A 126 -18.97 -21.81 6.44
N ALA A 127 -18.40 -20.92 7.24
CA ALA A 127 -18.42 -20.97 8.70
C ALA A 127 -19.76 -20.52 9.31
#